data_AF-A0A9D1MXS7-F1
#
_entry.id   AF-A0A9D1MXS7-F1
#
_cell.length_a   1.000
_cell.length_b   1.000
_cell.length_c   1.000
_cell.angle_alpha   90.00
_cell.angle_beta   90.00
_cell.angle_gamma   90.00
#
_symmetry.space_group_name_H-M   'P 1'
#
loop_
_entity.id
_entity.type
_entity.pdbx_description
1 polymer ?
#
loop_
_entity_poly.entity_id
_entity_poly.type
_entity_poly.pdbx_seq_one_letter_code
_entity_poly.pdbx_strand_id
1 'polypeptide(L)'
;MKIKIDQNSKMRAALSLAEKGDYYDAMCIFSQVDSYESYLNRLACFVMLDDSTTAVDIYREAKQKYGAQYAIWDDLVLFNLHGVQMTARFCEPSVTRARASQGKLRADRSLLVHVEREDDSDELLGDPPDLNYDADTPLFYEPRYAYNNIYDVSSTEYLDSLRINMERCYLEGNYKQGDKYAKKLLQADTCHMPTLEAQISMCLHFEEYRKGLKFALKIAGCPDASYAAIGGAVEVILRNSPRKYKKELAALLSAAAPMVKEATEFDLQQYVYVAAEIAENKELSGLFASELFLRRKLVPADALRQCAAAFFNCGQRQQAKEACLELLRLLPDDEYAFAMAEYVDKCENDSVMPVPEKDMAHFYIPDAVAEYAMERFSEEVLSAEGNLTTEAFAYLGVVVCYCKCLMLTRRKCKYLRTLTSVQQFIVALHVRSGLVDFAKKYMFSMVNDVGIIHSLCFRLITENYDGKAFVGMGNNYNFVDFAAIPKDKYFPKFALSISLCYAIGNVQDVGAFYDVYLKIMEVLDCGEDEGTSSGHRLAYALLRLCDKRFHGSVAEEYFEDSDDDKSLYYAYKHALKRRKTPSDKQK
;
A
#
# COMPACT_ATOMS: atom_id res chain seq x y z
N MET A 1 -25.97 7.41 -32.04
CA MET A 1 -25.59 5.99 -32.20
C MET A 1 -24.28 5.78 -31.46
N LYS A 2 -24.29 5.24 -30.22
CA LYS A 2 -23.06 4.90 -29.50
C LYS A 2 -22.53 3.60 -30.12
N ILE A 3 -21.41 3.68 -30.84
CA ILE A 3 -20.71 2.49 -31.35
C ILE A 3 -20.27 1.70 -30.11
N LYS A 4 -20.89 0.53 -29.87
CA LYS A 4 -20.40 -0.41 -28.86
C LYS A 4 -19.15 -1.08 -29.43
N ILE A 5 -17.99 -0.59 -29.04
CA ILE A 5 -16.71 -1.26 -29.28
C ILE A 5 -16.73 -2.56 -28.46
N ASP A 6 -16.50 -3.70 -29.10
CA ASP A 6 -16.42 -4.99 -28.42
C ASP A 6 -15.17 -5.10 -27.52
N GLN A 7 -15.18 -6.02 -26.55
CA GLN A 7 -14.08 -6.17 -25.58
C GLN A 7 -12.74 -6.48 -26.26
N ASN A 8 -12.74 -7.22 -27.37
CA ASN A 8 -11.53 -7.55 -28.13
C ASN A 8 -10.89 -6.31 -28.77
N SER A 9 -11.70 -5.42 -29.32
CA SER A 9 -11.25 -4.17 -29.91
C SER A 9 -10.71 -3.22 -28.83
N LYS A 10 -11.34 -3.18 -27.65
CA LYS A 10 -10.80 -2.44 -26.49
C LYS A 10 -9.45 -3.00 -26.03
N MET A 11 -9.34 -4.33 -25.89
CA MET A 11 -8.09 -4.98 -25.51
C MET A 11 -6.95 -4.63 -26.47
N ARG A 12 -7.17 -4.75 -27.79
CA ARG A 12 -6.15 -4.43 -28.81
C ARG A 12 -5.77 -2.95 -28.82
N ALA A 13 -6.74 -2.06 -28.63
CA ALA A 13 -6.47 -0.63 -28.54
C ALA A 13 -5.61 -0.30 -27.31
N ALA A 14 -5.92 -0.90 -26.15
CA ALA A 14 -5.16 -0.74 -24.93
C ALA A 14 -3.73 -1.28 -25.05
N LEU A 15 -3.57 -2.46 -25.66
CA LEU A 15 -2.25 -3.04 -25.96
C LEU A 15 -1.41 -2.10 -26.83
N SER A 16 -1.99 -1.57 -27.92
CA SER A 16 -1.28 -0.64 -28.80
C SER A 16 -0.86 0.67 -28.12
N LEU A 17 -1.57 1.12 -27.08
CA LEU A 17 -1.18 2.27 -26.28
C LEU A 17 -0.04 1.91 -25.32
N ALA A 18 -0.16 0.79 -24.61
CA ALA A 18 0.88 0.33 -23.68
C ALA A 18 2.21 0.05 -24.40
N GLU A 19 2.19 -0.53 -25.59
CA GLU A 19 3.38 -0.76 -26.42
C GLU A 19 4.07 0.55 -26.89
N LYS A 20 3.37 1.69 -26.82
CA LYS A 20 3.93 3.02 -27.11
C LYS A 20 4.40 3.77 -25.86
N GLY A 21 4.26 3.17 -24.68
CA GLY A 21 4.52 3.81 -23.40
C GLY A 21 3.35 4.65 -22.86
N ASP A 22 2.19 4.67 -23.52
CA ASP A 22 0.99 5.40 -23.06
C ASP A 22 0.24 4.60 -21.98
N TYR A 23 0.92 4.22 -20.89
CA TYR A 23 0.42 3.29 -19.88
C TYR A 23 -0.86 3.76 -19.19
N TYR A 24 -0.95 5.05 -18.86
CA TYR A 24 -2.14 5.64 -18.23
C TYR A 24 -3.40 5.45 -19.07
N ASP A 25 -3.33 5.81 -20.36
CA ASP A 25 -4.47 5.73 -21.27
C ASP A 25 -4.81 4.25 -21.58
N ALA A 26 -3.80 3.38 -21.67
CA ALA A 26 -4.00 1.94 -21.79
C ALA A 26 -4.78 1.38 -20.59
N MET A 27 -4.41 1.74 -19.36
CA MET A 27 -5.10 1.30 -18.14
C MET A 27 -6.57 1.74 -18.09
N CYS A 28 -6.88 2.97 -18.51
CA CYS A 28 -8.26 3.46 -18.60
C CYS A 28 -9.15 2.60 -19.52
N ILE A 29 -8.55 1.91 -20.50
CA ILE A 29 -9.26 1.02 -21.41
C ILE A 29 -9.26 -0.42 -20.86
N PHE A 30 -8.13 -0.92 -20.35
CA PHE A 30 -8.05 -2.23 -19.72
C PHE A 30 -9.04 -2.38 -18.55
N SER A 31 -9.24 -1.33 -17.73
CA SER A 31 -10.22 -1.32 -16.64
C SER A 31 -11.66 -1.60 -17.09
N GLN A 32 -11.96 -1.45 -18.38
CA GLN A 32 -13.27 -1.71 -18.99
C GLN A 32 -13.39 -3.10 -19.63
N VAL A 33 -12.33 -3.92 -19.54
CA VAL A 33 -12.25 -5.26 -20.14
C VAL A 33 -12.07 -6.29 -19.04
N ASP A 34 -13.14 -7.04 -18.77
CA ASP A 34 -13.11 -8.12 -17.77
C ASP A 34 -12.58 -9.42 -18.38
N SER A 35 -11.26 -9.58 -18.39
CA SER A 35 -10.57 -10.79 -18.86
C SER A 35 -9.27 -10.98 -18.08
N TYR A 36 -8.81 -12.22 -17.98
CA TYR A 36 -7.58 -12.56 -17.25
C TYR A 36 -6.36 -11.75 -17.74
N GLU A 37 -6.17 -11.65 -19.05
CA GLU A 37 -5.07 -10.91 -19.66
C GLU A 37 -5.13 -9.41 -19.36
N SER A 38 -6.34 -8.84 -19.26
CA SER A 38 -6.52 -7.43 -18.92
C SER A 38 -5.98 -7.13 -17.52
N TYR A 39 -6.21 -8.03 -16.55
CA TYR A 39 -5.65 -7.89 -15.20
C TYR A 39 -4.12 -7.94 -15.19
N LEU A 40 -3.52 -8.86 -15.96
CA LEU A 40 -2.06 -8.94 -16.07
C LEU A 40 -1.46 -7.67 -16.70
N ASN A 41 -2.10 -7.14 -17.74
CA ASN A 41 -1.66 -5.91 -18.39
C ASN A 41 -1.83 -4.68 -17.50
N ARG A 42 -2.94 -4.58 -16.74
CA ARG A 42 -3.13 -3.51 -15.74
C ARG A 42 -2.01 -3.53 -14.71
N LEU A 43 -1.67 -4.71 -14.19
CA LEU A 43 -0.57 -4.87 -13.24
C LEU A 43 0.75 -4.38 -13.84
N ALA A 44 1.07 -4.79 -15.08
CA ALA A 44 2.28 -4.33 -15.76
C ALA A 44 2.29 -2.81 -15.96
N CYS A 45 1.19 -2.21 -16.42
CA CYS A 45 1.10 -0.76 -16.60
C CYS A 45 1.23 0.02 -15.28
N PHE A 46 0.66 -0.47 -14.17
CA PHE A 46 0.84 0.18 -12.86
C PHE A 46 2.30 0.13 -12.39
N VAL A 47 2.99 -0.99 -12.62
CA VAL A 47 4.44 -1.08 -12.35
C VAL A 47 5.22 -0.07 -13.19
N MET A 48 4.89 0.11 -14.47
CA MET A 48 5.55 1.10 -15.33
C MET A 48 5.28 2.56 -14.92
N LEU A 49 4.28 2.80 -14.07
CA LEU A 49 3.96 4.11 -13.49
C LEU A 49 4.45 4.25 -12.05
N ASP A 50 5.35 3.37 -11.59
CA ASP A 50 5.87 3.31 -10.23
C ASP A 50 4.77 3.13 -9.15
N ASP A 51 3.65 2.51 -9.52
CA ASP A 51 2.52 2.25 -8.63
C ASP A 51 2.45 0.77 -8.22
N SER A 52 3.51 0.34 -7.53
CA SER A 52 3.63 -1.05 -7.06
C SER A 52 2.54 -1.44 -6.06
N THR A 53 2.03 -0.48 -5.28
CA THR A 53 0.98 -0.70 -4.28
C THR A 53 -0.34 -1.07 -4.94
N THR A 54 -0.78 -0.29 -5.93
CA THR A 54 -1.98 -0.62 -6.71
C THR A 54 -1.79 -1.91 -7.51
N ALA A 55 -0.59 -2.16 -8.04
CA ALA A 55 -0.27 -3.42 -8.73
C ALA A 55 -0.48 -4.66 -7.83
N VAL A 56 -0.20 -4.58 -6.52
CA VAL A 56 -0.48 -5.65 -5.55
C VAL A 56 -1.98 -5.90 -5.41
N ASP A 57 -2.81 -4.87 -5.33
CA ASP A 57 -4.26 -5.05 -5.22
C ASP A 57 -4.86 -5.64 -6.50
N ILE A 58 -4.40 -5.21 -7.69
CA ILE A 58 -4.78 -5.83 -8.97
C ILE A 58 -4.35 -7.30 -9.02
N TYR A 59 -3.16 -7.64 -8.51
CA TYR A 59 -2.72 -9.03 -8.40
C TYR A 59 -3.69 -9.85 -7.54
N ARG A 60 -4.04 -9.35 -6.36
CA ARG A 60 -4.91 -10.07 -5.42
C ARG A 60 -6.32 -10.22 -5.97
N GLU A 61 -6.84 -9.22 -6.67
CA GLU A 61 -8.13 -9.30 -7.38
C GLU A 61 -8.09 -10.37 -8.48
N ALA A 62 -7.04 -10.36 -9.31
CA ALA A 62 -6.83 -11.36 -10.35
C ALA A 62 -6.72 -12.77 -9.76
N LYS A 63 -6.01 -12.91 -8.63
CA LYS A 63 -5.88 -14.17 -7.91
C LYS A 63 -7.20 -14.63 -7.31
N GLN A 64 -7.98 -13.72 -6.74
CA GLN A 64 -9.30 -14.01 -6.19
C GLN A 64 -10.27 -14.51 -7.26
N LYS A 65 -10.16 -13.99 -8.49
CA LYS A 65 -11.05 -14.31 -9.61
C LYS A 65 -10.59 -15.51 -10.44
N TYR A 66 -9.31 -15.58 -10.77
CA TYR A 66 -8.73 -16.52 -11.74
C TYR A 66 -7.77 -17.53 -11.13
N GLY A 67 -7.32 -17.34 -9.88
CA GLY A 67 -6.22 -18.10 -9.28
C GLY A 67 -6.44 -19.61 -9.12
N ALA A 68 -7.70 -20.06 -9.15
CA ALA A 68 -8.04 -21.49 -9.16
C ALA A 68 -7.81 -22.14 -10.54
N GLN A 69 -7.97 -21.38 -11.63
CA GLN A 69 -7.96 -21.88 -13.01
C GLN A 69 -6.65 -21.57 -13.73
N TYR A 70 -6.02 -20.42 -13.44
CA TYR A 70 -4.87 -19.89 -14.19
C TYR A 70 -3.57 -19.88 -13.38
N ALA A 71 -2.44 -19.99 -14.11
CA ALA A 71 -1.09 -19.96 -13.57
C ALA A 71 -0.53 -18.53 -13.49
N ILE A 72 -1.17 -17.67 -12.68
CA ILE A 72 -0.88 -16.22 -12.58
C ILE A 72 0.60 -15.90 -12.38
N TRP A 73 1.24 -16.53 -11.38
CA TRP A 73 2.66 -16.31 -11.12
C TRP A 73 3.50 -16.56 -12.38
N ASP A 74 3.27 -17.68 -13.07
CA ASP A 74 4.10 -18.07 -14.19
C ASP A 74 3.87 -17.18 -15.41
N ASP A 75 2.66 -16.63 -15.57
CA ASP A 75 2.38 -15.71 -16.66
C ASP A 75 2.98 -14.33 -16.39
N LEU A 76 3.02 -13.87 -15.13
CA LEU A 76 3.67 -12.60 -14.77
C LEU A 76 5.18 -12.65 -14.93
N VAL A 77 5.83 -13.78 -14.64
CA VAL A 77 7.28 -13.91 -14.88
C VAL A 77 7.62 -13.86 -16.36
N LEU A 78 6.68 -14.13 -17.27
CA LEU A 78 6.89 -13.98 -18.72
C LEU A 78 6.94 -12.52 -19.20
N PHE A 79 6.41 -11.56 -18.43
CA PHE A 79 6.56 -10.13 -18.79
C PHE A 79 8.03 -9.70 -18.78
N ASN A 80 8.90 -10.44 -18.08
CA ASN A 80 10.33 -10.15 -17.95
C ASN A 80 10.65 -8.71 -17.49
N LEU A 81 9.76 -8.14 -16.67
CA LEU A 81 9.94 -6.85 -16.01
C LEU A 81 10.30 -7.07 -14.54
N HIS A 82 11.39 -6.45 -14.08
CA HIS A 82 11.85 -6.60 -12.69
C HIS A 82 10.75 -6.24 -11.68
N GLY A 83 10.12 -5.07 -11.85
CA GLY A 83 9.04 -4.61 -10.96
C GLY A 83 7.85 -5.57 -10.90
N VAL A 84 7.42 -6.11 -12.04
CA VAL A 84 6.32 -7.11 -12.09
C VAL A 84 6.72 -8.40 -11.35
N GLN A 85 7.95 -8.87 -11.55
CA GLN A 85 8.44 -10.04 -10.84
C GLN A 85 8.54 -9.81 -9.33
N MET A 86 8.95 -8.61 -8.91
CA MET A 86 9.02 -8.24 -7.49
C MET A 86 7.63 -8.15 -6.87
N THR A 87 6.66 -7.54 -7.54
CA THR A 87 5.26 -7.52 -7.10
C THR A 87 4.69 -8.95 -6.99
N ALA A 88 4.92 -9.81 -7.98
CA ALA A 88 4.49 -11.21 -7.94
C ALA A 88 5.16 -12.00 -6.80
N ARG A 89 6.46 -11.78 -6.55
CA ARG A 89 7.20 -12.41 -5.45
C ARG A 89 6.72 -11.94 -4.07
N PHE A 90 6.36 -10.67 -3.95
CA PHE A 90 5.77 -10.10 -2.74
C PHE A 90 4.42 -10.77 -2.43
N CYS A 91 3.58 -10.98 -3.45
CA CYS A 91 2.27 -11.61 -3.28
C CYS A 91 2.34 -13.14 -3.11
N GLU A 92 3.34 -13.80 -3.69
CA GLU A 92 3.54 -15.26 -3.63
C GLU A 92 5.00 -15.63 -3.25
N PRO A 93 5.34 -15.57 -1.95
CA PRO A 93 6.64 -16.02 -1.46
C PRO A 93 6.86 -17.53 -1.76
N SER A 94 8.13 -17.94 -1.87
CA SER A 94 8.58 -19.23 -2.43
C SER A 94 7.90 -20.49 -1.86
N VAL A 95 7.47 -20.44 -0.60
CA VAL A 95 6.76 -21.54 0.09
C VAL A 95 5.43 -21.89 -0.60
N THR A 96 4.80 -20.92 -1.27
CA THR A 96 3.49 -21.06 -1.93
C THR A 96 3.61 -21.51 -3.40
N ARG A 97 4.79 -21.34 -4.02
CA ARG A 97 5.03 -21.57 -5.46
C ARG A 97 5.13 -23.05 -5.85
N ALA A 98 5.64 -23.90 -4.95
CA ALA A 98 6.09 -25.27 -5.27
C ALA A 98 4.99 -26.28 -5.67
N ARG A 99 3.71 -25.88 -5.72
CA ARG A 99 2.57 -26.78 -5.99
C ARG A 99 1.53 -26.23 -6.99
N ALA A 100 1.71 -25.01 -7.51
CA ALA A 100 0.57 -24.19 -7.93
C ALA A 100 0.24 -24.17 -9.43
N SER A 101 1.08 -24.74 -10.31
CA SER A 101 0.99 -24.48 -11.76
C SER A 101 0.62 -25.67 -12.64
N GLN A 102 0.76 -26.90 -12.15
CA GLN A 102 0.46 -28.09 -12.95
C GLN A 102 -1.05 -28.19 -13.21
N GLY A 103 -1.42 -28.30 -14.49
CA GLY A 103 -2.82 -28.44 -14.93
C GLY A 103 -3.62 -27.13 -15.00
N LYS A 104 -3.00 -25.98 -14.78
CA LYS A 104 -3.65 -24.68 -14.90
C LYS A 104 -3.57 -24.10 -16.32
N LEU A 105 -4.56 -23.29 -16.67
CA LEU A 105 -4.59 -22.51 -17.91
C LEU A 105 -3.52 -21.42 -17.89
N ARG A 106 -3.12 -20.98 -19.08
CA ARG A 106 -2.13 -19.92 -19.32
C ARG A 106 -2.79 -18.77 -20.05
N ALA A 107 -2.26 -17.56 -19.84
CA ALA A 107 -2.65 -16.38 -20.60
C ALA A 107 -2.40 -16.57 -22.10
N ASP A 108 -3.26 -15.99 -22.93
CA ASP A 108 -2.95 -15.79 -24.34
C ASP A 108 -1.85 -14.73 -24.48
N ARG A 109 -0.65 -15.18 -24.85
CA ARG A 109 0.53 -14.31 -25.02
C ARG A 109 0.33 -13.20 -26.04
N SER A 110 -0.54 -13.40 -27.05
CA SER A 110 -0.82 -12.38 -28.06
C SER A 110 -1.64 -11.20 -27.52
N LEU A 111 -2.17 -11.34 -26.30
CA LEU A 111 -2.95 -10.33 -25.60
C LEU A 111 -2.20 -9.76 -24.39
N LEU A 112 -0.90 -9.99 -24.26
CA LEU A 112 -0.06 -9.42 -23.21
C LEU A 112 0.82 -8.30 -23.77
N VAL A 113 1.03 -7.25 -22.98
CA VAL A 113 1.93 -6.16 -23.35
C VAL A 113 3.35 -6.68 -23.51
N HIS A 114 3.99 -6.33 -24.63
CA HIS A 114 5.42 -6.46 -24.81
C HIS A 114 6.10 -5.16 -24.41
N VAL A 115 6.86 -5.19 -23.31
CA VAL A 115 7.70 -4.07 -22.90
C VAL A 115 9.13 -4.39 -23.33
N GLU A 116 9.77 -3.46 -24.05
CA GLU A 116 11.19 -3.59 -24.38
C GLU A 116 12.00 -3.65 -23.08
N ARG A 117 13.00 -4.53 -23.06
CA ARG A 117 13.82 -4.78 -21.88
C ARG A 117 14.54 -3.49 -21.50
N GLU A 118 14.28 -2.98 -20.28
CA GLU A 118 15.24 -2.09 -19.63
C GLU A 118 16.52 -2.91 -19.44
N ASP A 119 17.61 -2.50 -20.08
CA ASP A 119 18.90 -3.18 -19.92
C ASP A 119 19.31 -3.11 -18.44
N ASP A 120 19.09 -4.19 -17.70
CA ASP A 120 19.51 -4.39 -16.30
C ASP A 120 21.06 -4.37 -16.12
N SER A 121 21.82 -3.84 -17.09
CA SER A 121 23.28 -3.91 -17.08
C SER A 121 23.95 -3.05 -16.00
N ASP A 122 23.19 -2.15 -15.35
CA ASP A 122 23.73 -1.23 -14.36
C ASP A 122 23.42 -1.61 -12.88
N GLU A 123 22.64 -2.66 -12.60
CA GLU A 123 22.27 -3.08 -11.22
C GLU A 123 23.45 -3.54 -10.33
N LEU A 124 24.68 -3.63 -10.85
CA LEU A 124 25.87 -4.05 -10.10
C LEU A 124 26.80 -2.91 -9.66
N LEU A 125 26.50 -1.67 -10.04
CA LEU A 125 27.19 -0.48 -9.57
C LEU A 125 26.15 0.35 -8.81
N GLY A 126 26.29 0.49 -7.49
CA GLY A 126 25.33 1.27 -6.71
C GLY A 126 25.12 2.64 -7.35
N ASP A 127 23.86 3.07 -7.43
CA ASP A 127 23.47 4.27 -8.19
C ASP A 127 24.40 5.43 -7.83
N PRO A 128 25.03 6.09 -8.82
CA PRO A 128 25.87 7.24 -8.56
C PRO A 128 25.05 8.31 -7.84
N PRO A 129 25.65 9.08 -6.91
CA PRO A 129 24.94 10.14 -6.23
C PRO A 129 24.36 11.14 -7.23
N ASP A 130 23.16 11.63 -6.95
CA ASP A 130 22.43 12.59 -7.77
C ASP A 130 23.13 13.96 -7.75
N LEU A 131 24.01 14.18 -8.73
CA LEU A 131 24.89 15.33 -8.86
C LEU A 131 24.73 15.93 -10.26
N ASN A 132 25.15 17.19 -10.42
CA ASN A 132 24.96 17.92 -11.68
C ASN A 132 26.08 17.60 -12.70
N TYR A 133 26.16 16.33 -13.10
CA TYR A 133 27.18 15.84 -14.03
C TYR A 133 27.17 16.59 -15.37
N ASP A 134 25.99 16.98 -15.86
CA ASP A 134 25.86 17.68 -17.15
C ASP A 134 26.55 19.05 -17.15
N ALA A 135 26.42 19.81 -16.05
CA ALA A 135 27.06 21.11 -15.92
C ALA A 135 28.59 21.01 -15.74
N ASP A 136 29.06 19.94 -15.10
CA ASP A 136 30.46 19.80 -14.66
C ASP A 136 31.34 18.99 -15.59
N THR A 137 30.78 18.05 -16.36
CA THR A 137 31.54 17.23 -17.30
C THR A 137 32.43 18.06 -18.23
N PRO A 138 31.97 19.22 -18.79
CA PRO A 138 32.83 20.09 -19.60
C PRO A 138 34.06 20.64 -18.85
N LEU A 139 34.01 20.72 -17.52
CA LEU A 139 35.03 21.30 -16.66
C LEU A 139 36.10 20.30 -16.19
N PHE A 140 35.89 18.99 -16.42
CA PHE A 140 36.74 17.91 -15.88
C PHE A 140 38.22 17.99 -16.26
N TYR A 141 38.51 18.63 -17.39
CA TYR A 141 39.86 18.75 -17.94
C TYR A 141 40.39 20.18 -17.90
N GLU A 142 39.68 21.12 -17.28
CA GLU A 142 40.16 22.49 -17.16
C GLU A 142 41.31 22.57 -16.14
N PRO A 143 42.48 23.11 -16.52
CA PRO A 143 43.66 23.14 -15.64
C PRO A 143 43.42 23.84 -14.30
N ARG A 144 42.50 24.82 -14.27
CA ARG A 144 42.18 25.56 -13.04
C ARG A 144 41.54 24.70 -11.95
N TYR A 145 40.89 23.58 -12.31
CA TYR A 145 40.23 22.66 -11.37
C TYR A 145 41.02 21.36 -11.14
N ALA A 146 42.27 21.29 -11.62
CA ALA A 146 43.10 20.11 -11.45
C ALA A 146 43.37 19.81 -9.96
N TYR A 147 43.36 18.52 -9.59
CA TYR A 147 43.53 18.08 -8.20
C TYR A 147 44.87 18.48 -7.56
N ASN A 148 45.88 18.77 -8.38
CA ASN A 148 47.24 19.12 -7.98
C ASN A 148 47.51 20.65 -8.02
N ASN A 149 46.48 21.46 -8.27
CA ASN A 149 46.60 22.91 -8.24
C ASN A 149 46.61 23.44 -6.79
N ILE A 150 47.07 24.68 -6.60
CA ILE A 150 47.09 25.35 -5.29
C ILE A 150 45.89 26.29 -5.19
N TYR A 151 45.09 26.11 -4.14
CA TYR A 151 43.89 26.92 -3.91
C TYR A 151 43.92 27.59 -2.54
N ASP A 152 43.21 28.72 -2.43
CA ASP A 152 42.71 29.20 -1.14
C ASP A 152 41.51 28.34 -0.75
N VAL A 153 41.54 27.75 0.46
CA VAL A 153 40.53 26.81 0.97
C VAL A 153 39.14 27.45 1.08
N SER A 154 39.06 28.79 1.09
CA SER A 154 37.81 29.56 1.11
C SER A 154 37.33 30.02 -0.26
N SER A 155 38.13 29.85 -1.32
CA SER A 155 37.80 30.29 -2.67
C SER A 155 36.71 29.43 -3.33
N THR A 156 35.92 30.05 -4.20
CA THR A 156 34.97 29.37 -5.08
C THR A 156 35.65 28.30 -5.94
N GLU A 157 36.83 28.59 -6.48
CA GLU A 157 37.59 27.67 -7.32
C GLU A 157 38.03 26.41 -6.57
N TYR A 158 38.36 26.51 -5.28
CA TYR A 158 38.66 25.33 -4.46
C TYR A 158 37.42 24.45 -4.30
N LEU A 159 36.28 25.06 -3.99
CA LEU A 159 35.02 24.34 -3.77
C LEU A 159 34.54 23.67 -5.06
N ASP A 160 34.65 24.36 -6.19
CA ASP A 160 34.39 23.80 -7.52
C ASP A 160 35.33 22.65 -7.82
N SER A 161 36.63 22.80 -7.57
CA SER A 161 37.60 21.70 -7.72
C SER A 161 37.21 20.48 -6.91
N LEU A 162 36.78 20.64 -5.64
CA LEU A 162 36.34 19.51 -4.83
C LEU A 162 35.13 18.81 -5.44
N ARG A 163 34.14 19.57 -5.90
CA ARG A 163 32.89 19.05 -6.50
C ARG A 163 33.14 18.36 -7.85
N ILE A 164 33.82 19.04 -8.78
CA ILE A 164 34.13 18.54 -10.12
C ILE A 164 34.96 17.25 -10.05
N ASN A 165 36.01 17.21 -9.20
CA ASN A 165 36.83 16.00 -9.06
C ASN A 165 36.07 14.87 -8.34
N MET A 166 35.13 15.19 -7.46
CA MET A 166 34.25 14.19 -6.82
C MET A 166 33.34 13.53 -7.87
N GLU A 167 32.61 14.33 -8.65
CA GLU A 167 31.71 13.86 -9.71
C GLU A 167 32.46 13.01 -10.73
N ARG A 168 33.62 13.48 -11.20
CA ARG A 168 34.50 12.71 -12.08
C ARG A 168 34.88 11.35 -11.51
N CYS A 169 35.25 11.29 -10.22
CA CYS A 169 35.61 10.02 -9.59
C CYS A 169 34.43 9.05 -9.56
N TYR A 170 33.20 9.51 -9.32
CA TYR A 170 32.02 8.64 -9.35
C TYR A 170 31.71 8.16 -10.77
N LEU A 171 31.76 9.06 -11.76
CA LEU A 171 31.54 8.71 -13.16
C LEU A 171 32.57 7.70 -13.70
N GLU A 172 33.82 7.78 -13.24
CA GLU A 172 34.89 6.84 -13.60
C GLU A 172 34.89 5.54 -12.75
N GLY A 173 33.94 5.36 -11.82
CA GLY A 173 33.86 4.20 -10.93
C GLY A 173 34.92 4.16 -9.82
N ASN A 174 35.61 5.27 -9.56
CA ASN A 174 36.61 5.42 -8.49
C ASN A 174 35.98 5.92 -7.18
N TYR A 175 35.00 5.19 -6.66
CA TYR A 175 34.19 5.56 -5.49
C TYR A 175 35.03 5.91 -4.26
N LYS A 176 36.11 5.17 -3.96
CA LYS A 176 36.97 5.44 -2.79
C LYS A 176 37.63 6.81 -2.84
N GLN A 177 37.96 7.30 -4.03
CA GLN A 177 38.53 8.62 -4.20
C GLN A 177 37.44 9.70 -4.20
N GLY A 178 36.29 9.41 -4.82
CA GLY A 178 35.07 10.23 -4.72
C GLY A 178 34.68 10.54 -3.27
N ASP A 179 34.61 9.50 -2.43
CA ASP A 179 34.32 9.62 -0.99
C ASP A 179 35.28 10.57 -0.25
N LYS A 180 36.56 10.62 -0.65
CA LYS A 180 37.53 11.53 -0.02
C LYS A 180 37.23 12.98 -0.37
N TYR A 181 36.86 13.26 -1.61
CA TYR A 181 36.44 14.59 -2.02
C TYR A 181 35.12 14.98 -1.36
N ALA A 182 34.14 14.06 -1.33
CA ALA A 182 32.86 14.26 -0.64
C ALA A 182 33.06 14.61 0.84
N LYS A 183 33.92 13.88 1.57
CA LYS A 183 34.23 14.17 2.98
C LYS A 183 34.84 15.56 3.19
N LYS A 184 35.68 16.03 2.26
CA LYS A 184 36.23 17.39 2.32
C LYS A 184 35.15 18.43 2.01
N LEU A 185 34.33 18.18 0.99
CA LEU A 185 33.22 19.03 0.59
C LEU A 185 32.23 19.21 1.74
N LEU A 186 31.85 18.14 2.46
CA LEU A 186 30.95 18.17 3.62
C LEU A 186 31.52 18.92 4.85
N GLN A 187 32.83 19.16 4.91
CA GLN A 187 33.47 19.97 5.95
C GLN A 187 33.52 21.46 5.60
N ALA A 188 33.33 21.83 4.33
CA ALA A 188 33.38 23.21 3.90
C ALA A 188 32.21 24.03 4.45
N ASP A 189 32.53 25.19 5.03
CA ASP A 189 31.54 26.19 5.43
C ASP A 189 31.40 27.24 4.33
N THR A 190 30.31 27.16 3.57
CA THR A 190 30.10 28.00 2.38
C THR A 190 28.64 28.44 2.25
N CYS A 191 28.42 29.44 1.39
CA CYS A 191 27.12 29.85 0.85
C CYS A 191 27.08 29.69 -0.69
N HIS A 192 28.10 29.08 -1.29
CA HIS A 192 28.18 28.83 -2.72
C HIS A 192 27.14 27.76 -3.12
N MET A 193 26.13 28.13 -3.91
CA MET A 193 24.95 27.30 -4.17
C MET A 193 25.28 25.93 -4.81
N PRO A 194 26.10 25.82 -5.88
CA PRO A 194 26.47 24.53 -6.44
C PRO A 194 27.15 23.60 -5.43
N THR A 195 27.91 24.16 -4.48
CA THR A 195 28.54 23.38 -3.42
C THR A 195 27.53 22.97 -2.35
N LEU A 196 26.59 23.84 -1.97
CA LEU A 196 25.51 23.49 -1.04
C LEU A 196 24.62 22.37 -1.61
N GLU A 197 24.31 22.43 -2.91
CA GLU A 197 23.58 21.39 -3.63
C GLU A 197 24.31 20.05 -3.57
N ALA A 198 25.59 20.01 -3.96
CA ALA A 198 26.42 18.80 -3.84
C ALA A 198 26.55 18.31 -2.39
N GLN A 199 26.61 19.21 -1.40
CA GLN A 199 26.64 18.83 0.03
C GLN A 199 25.33 18.13 0.46
N ILE A 200 24.18 18.61 -0.02
CA ILE A 200 22.87 17.97 0.19
C ILE A 200 22.82 16.60 -0.48
N SER A 201 23.14 16.51 -1.78
CA SER A 201 23.16 15.24 -2.51
C SER A 201 24.03 14.19 -1.83
N MET A 202 25.21 14.59 -1.37
CA MET A 202 26.09 13.66 -0.65
C MET A 202 25.56 13.25 0.73
N CYS A 203 24.83 14.13 1.43
CA CYS A 203 24.18 13.75 2.68
C CYS A 203 23.01 12.79 2.45
N LEU A 204 22.28 12.92 1.34
CA LEU A 204 21.23 11.98 0.95
C LEU A 204 21.85 10.62 0.59
N HIS A 205 22.87 10.60 -0.27
CA HIS A 205 23.57 9.39 -0.70
C HIS A 205 24.20 8.60 0.47
N PHE A 206 24.79 9.30 1.46
CA PHE A 206 25.35 8.65 2.66
C PHE A 206 24.34 8.47 3.80
N GLU A 207 23.07 8.83 3.59
CA GLU A 207 22.02 8.83 4.61
C GLU A 207 22.38 9.64 5.89
N GLU A 208 23.25 10.64 5.75
CA GLU A 208 23.71 11.50 6.86
C GLU A 208 22.77 12.70 7.09
N TYR A 209 21.46 12.46 7.15
CA TYR A 209 20.42 13.50 7.17
C TYR A 209 20.64 14.56 8.26
N ARG A 210 21.11 14.16 9.46
CA ARG A 210 21.35 15.10 10.56
C ARG A 210 22.47 16.11 10.26
N LYS A 211 23.48 15.69 9.49
CA LYS A 211 24.53 16.61 9.00
C LYS A 211 23.99 17.45 7.86
N GLY A 212 23.20 16.87 6.97
CA GLY A 212 22.51 17.55 5.87
C GLY A 212 21.69 18.76 6.33
N LEU A 213 21.06 18.65 7.50
CA LEU A 213 20.17 19.69 8.03
C LEU A 213 20.83 21.08 8.08
N LYS A 214 22.11 21.19 8.44
CA LYS A 214 22.78 22.51 8.50
C LYS A 214 22.88 23.16 7.12
N PHE A 215 22.99 22.37 6.05
CA PHE A 215 23.04 22.85 4.68
C PHE A 215 21.64 23.19 4.17
N ALA A 216 20.64 22.36 4.49
CA ALA A 216 19.25 22.61 4.11
C ALA A 216 18.73 23.93 4.71
N LEU A 217 19.10 24.22 5.97
CA LEU A 217 18.75 25.49 6.62
C LEU A 217 19.44 26.71 5.99
N LYS A 218 20.63 26.53 5.41
CA LYS A 218 21.29 27.61 4.64
C LYS A 218 20.57 27.87 3.32
N ILE A 219 20.23 26.80 2.59
CA ILE A 219 19.48 26.89 1.33
C ILE A 219 18.13 27.59 1.56
N ALA A 220 17.43 27.27 2.66
CA ALA A 220 16.18 27.94 3.03
C ALA A 220 16.32 29.46 3.25
N GLY A 221 17.53 29.94 3.56
CA GLY A 221 17.85 31.36 3.70
C GLY A 221 18.31 32.04 2.39
N CYS A 222 18.42 31.30 1.29
CA CYS A 222 18.89 31.81 0.01
C CYS A 222 17.70 32.00 -0.96
N PRO A 223 17.39 33.25 -1.37
CA PRO A 223 16.27 33.51 -2.28
C PRO A 223 16.49 32.98 -3.70
N ASP A 224 17.74 32.82 -4.13
CA ASP A 224 18.13 32.37 -5.48
C ASP A 224 18.55 30.88 -5.50
N ALA A 225 18.00 30.07 -4.58
CA ALA A 225 18.28 28.63 -4.57
C ALA A 225 17.77 27.95 -5.85
N SER A 226 18.60 27.06 -6.42
CA SER A 226 18.20 26.23 -7.57
C SER A 226 17.07 25.29 -7.16
N TYR A 227 16.27 24.87 -8.14
CA TYR A 227 15.20 23.91 -7.91
C TYR A 227 15.71 22.61 -7.27
N ALA A 228 16.80 22.04 -7.80
CA ALA A 228 17.44 20.84 -7.28
C ALA A 228 17.89 20.98 -5.81
N ALA A 229 18.51 22.12 -5.46
CA ALA A 229 18.90 22.40 -4.07
C ALA A 229 17.68 22.49 -3.13
N ILE A 230 16.56 23.04 -3.60
CA ILE A 230 15.32 23.12 -2.81
C ILE A 230 14.76 21.72 -2.56
N GLY A 231 14.65 20.86 -3.59
CA GLY A 231 14.16 19.49 -3.47
C GLY A 231 14.93 18.68 -2.43
N GLY A 232 16.25 18.62 -2.57
CA GLY A 232 17.09 17.90 -1.61
C GLY A 232 17.05 18.51 -0.20
N ALA A 233 16.93 19.84 -0.06
CA ALA A 233 16.79 20.48 1.24
C ALA A 233 15.46 20.11 1.93
N VAL A 234 14.35 20.07 1.17
CA VAL A 234 13.04 19.63 1.67
C VAL A 234 13.14 18.18 2.17
N GLU A 235 13.70 17.27 1.36
CA GLU A 235 13.84 15.86 1.74
C GLU A 235 14.65 15.69 3.03
N VAL A 236 15.81 16.35 3.13
CA VAL A 236 16.64 16.33 4.34
C VAL A 236 15.87 16.82 5.57
N ILE A 237 15.08 17.89 5.45
CA ILE A 237 14.30 18.42 6.58
C ILE A 237 13.18 17.44 6.97
N LEU A 238 12.52 16.79 6.00
CA LEU A 238 11.50 15.78 6.28
C LEU A 238 12.06 14.59 7.08
N ARG A 239 13.31 14.21 6.83
CA ARG A 239 14.02 13.19 7.62
C ARG A 239 14.48 13.69 9.01
N ASN A 240 14.35 14.97 9.32
CA ASN A 240 14.82 15.61 10.56
C ASN A 240 13.74 16.41 11.31
N SER A 241 12.68 15.75 11.79
CA SER A 241 11.62 16.41 12.61
C SER A 241 10.98 17.63 11.91
N PRO A 242 10.27 17.42 10.79
CA PRO A 242 9.85 18.50 9.89
C PRO A 242 9.02 19.60 10.55
N ARG A 243 8.16 19.25 11.51
CA ARG A 243 7.31 20.22 12.23
C ARG A 243 8.11 21.28 12.99
N LYS A 244 9.35 20.98 13.38
CA LYS A 244 10.24 21.96 14.03
C LYS A 244 10.73 23.04 13.05
N TYR A 245 10.82 22.69 11.77
CA TYR A 245 11.38 23.51 10.69
C TYR A 245 10.31 24.02 9.73
N LYS A 246 9.09 24.25 10.25
CA LYS A 246 7.93 24.70 9.47
C LYS A 246 8.22 25.98 8.69
N LYS A 247 8.93 26.95 9.28
CA LYS A 247 9.21 28.25 8.65
C LYS A 247 10.16 28.09 7.46
N GLU A 248 11.17 27.24 7.63
CA GLU A 248 12.17 26.96 6.61
C GLU A 248 11.58 26.16 5.45
N LEU A 249 10.73 25.17 5.74
CA LEU A 249 9.96 24.48 4.70
C LEU A 249 9.03 25.44 3.94
N ALA A 250 8.34 26.34 4.64
CA ALA A 250 7.50 27.35 3.98
C ALA A 250 8.32 28.30 3.08
N ALA A 251 9.53 28.68 3.48
CA ALA A 251 10.43 29.50 2.69
C ALA A 251 10.92 28.75 1.44
N LEU A 252 11.36 27.50 1.59
CA LEU A 252 11.78 26.63 0.48
C LEU A 252 10.65 26.45 -0.55
N LEU A 253 9.44 26.14 -0.09
CA LEU A 253 8.29 25.96 -1.00
C LEU A 253 7.87 27.27 -1.67
N SER A 254 8.01 28.41 -0.99
CA SER A 254 7.75 29.72 -1.59
C SER A 254 8.79 30.06 -2.67
N ALA A 255 10.05 29.67 -2.46
CA ALA A 255 11.10 29.79 -3.47
C ALA A 255 10.87 28.81 -4.63
N ALA A 256 10.32 27.62 -4.41
CA ALA A 256 9.99 26.66 -5.46
C ALA A 256 8.80 27.08 -6.34
N ALA A 257 7.85 27.84 -5.80
CA ALA A 257 6.59 28.17 -6.47
C ALA A 257 6.75 28.83 -7.86
N PRO A 258 7.67 29.80 -8.08
CA PRO A 258 7.92 30.37 -9.41
C PRO A 258 8.55 29.38 -10.41
N MET A 259 9.23 28.34 -9.91
CA MET A 259 9.93 27.31 -10.68
C MET A 259 9.15 25.99 -10.75
N VAL A 260 7.85 25.99 -10.43
CA VAL A 260 7.05 24.76 -10.31
C VAL A 260 7.08 23.86 -11.55
N LYS A 261 7.36 24.42 -12.74
CA LYS A 261 7.49 23.65 -13.98
C LYS A 261 8.77 22.81 -14.06
N GLU A 262 9.81 23.18 -13.32
CA GLU A 262 11.05 22.41 -13.21
C GLU A 262 10.89 21.22 -12.26
N ALA A 263 9.79 21.17 -11.51
CA ALA A 263 9.56 20.13 -10.53
C ALA A 263 9.43 18.75 -11.12
N THR A 264 10.07 17.77 -10.50
CA THR A 264 9.80 16.37 -10.81
C THR A 264 8.45 15.96 -10.26
N GLU A 265 7.88 14.89 -10.81
CA GLU A 265 6.65 14.27 -10.33
C GLU A 265 6.77 13.81 -8.86
N PHE A 266 7.97 13.40 -8.45
CA PHE A 266 8.27 13.02 -7.08
C PHE A 266 8.18 14.23 -6.15
N ASP A 267 8.85 15.33 -6.52
CA ASP A 267 8.86 16.56 -5.73
C ASP A 267 7.46 17.14 -5.58
N LEU A 268 6.67 17.14 -6.66
CA LEU A 268 5.29 17.65 -6.64
C LEU A 268 4.43 16.90 -5.62
N GLN A 269 4.49 15.56 -5.59
CA GLN A 269 3.77 14.75 -4.58
C GLN A 269 4.19 15.10 -3.15
N GLN A 270 5.49 15.33 -2.93
CA GLN A 270 6.03 15.70 -1.62
C GLN A 270 5.62 17.14 -1.23
N TYR A 271 5.70 18.09 -2.16
CA TYR A 271 5.39 19.50 -1.94
C TYR A 271 3.91 19.73 -1.68
N VAL A 272 3.01 19.00 -2.35
CA VAL A 272 1.56 19.06 -2.06
C VAL A 272 1.28 18.73 -0.60
N TYR A 273 1.89 17.66 -0.09
CA TYR A 273 1.80 17.25 1.33
C TYR A 273 2.46 18.26 2.27
N VAL A 274 3.72 18.64 2.02
CA VAL A 274 4.48 19.55 2.90
C VAL A 274 3.78 20.91 3.00
N ALA A 275 3.29 21.44 1.87
CA ALA A 275 2.57 22.69 1.83
C ALA A 275 1.30 22.65 2.68
N ALA A 276 0.50 21.58 2.57
CA ALA A 276 -0.75 21.44 3.30
C ALA A 276 -0.55 21.15 4.80
N GLU A 277 0.24 20.11 5.12
CA GLU A 277 0.24 19.51 6.45
C GLU A 277 1.33 20.05 7.39
N ILE A 278 2.38 20.67 6.83
CA ILE A 278 3.50 21.19 7.62
C ILE A 278 3.56 22.71 7.52
N ALA A 279 3.64 23.26 6.31
CA ALA A 279 3.66 24.70 6.10
C ALA A 279 2.30 25.35 6.35
N GLU A 280 1.20 24.56 6.31
CA GLU A 280 -0.19 25.02 6.46
C GLU A 280 -0.55 26.13 5.46
N ASN A 281 -0.05 26.02 4.23
CA ASN A 281 -0.29 26.94 3.13
C ASN A 281 -1.09 26.24 2.02
N LYS A 282 -2.41 26.42 2.07
CA LYS A 282 -3.35 25.84 1.09
C LYS A 282 -3.17 26.37 -0.33
N GLU A 283 -2.66 27.60 -0.50
CA GLU A 283 -2.44 28.20 -1.81
C GLU A 283 -1.25 27.53 -2.52
N LEU A 284 -0.13 27.34 -1.80
CA LEU A 284 1.01 26.58 -2.30
C LEU A 284 0.64 25.13 -2.57
N SER A 285 -0.11 24.48 -1.66
CA SER A 285 -0.57 23.11 -1.88
C SER A 285 -1.43 22.98 -3.15
N GLY A 286 -2.37 23.90 -3.36
CA GLY A 286 -3.19 23.96 -4.57
C GLY A 286 -2.39 24.24 -5.85
N LEU A 287 -1.34 25.07 -5.77
CA LEU A 287 -0.42 25.34 -6.89
C LEU A 287 0.32 24.06 -7.31
N PHE A 288 0.98 23.39 -6.36
CA PHE A 288 1.71 22.14 -6.65
C PHE A 288 0.75 21.03 -7.11
N ALA A 289 -0.45 20.95 -6.54
CA ALA A 289 -1.46 19.97 -6.94
C ALA A 289 -1.95 20.23 -8.37
N SER A 290 -2.06 21.49 -8.79
CA SER A 290 -2.43 21.86 -10.15
C SER A 290 -1.40 21.36 -11.16
N GLU A 291 -0.11 21.58 -10.89
CA GLU A 291 0.97 21.09 -11.75
C GLU A 291 1.03 19.55 -11.76
N LEU A 292 0.92 18.91 -10.58
CA LEU A 292 0.88 17.46 -10.46
C LEU A 292 -0.27 16.85 -11.28
N PHE A 293 -1.46 17.45 -11.22
CA PHE A 293 -2.63 16.99 -11.96
C PHE A 293 -2.49 17.13 -13.48
N LEU A 294 -1.78 18.16 -13.97
CA LEU A 294 -1.45 18.28 -15.40
C LEU A 294 -0.59 17.10 -15.87
N ARG A 295 0.27 16.59 -14.99
CA ARG A 295 1.20 15.46 -15.24
C ARG A 295 0.70 14.12 -14.72
N ARG A 296 -0.59 14.01 -14.38
CA ARG A 296 -1.22 12.79 -13.81
C ARG A 296 -0.97 11.50 -14.59
N LYS A 297 -0.60 11.59 -15.87
CA LYS A 297 -0.27 10.43 -16.71
C LYS A 297 1.10 9.81 -16.43
N LEU A 298 1.94 10.50 -15.66
CA LEU A 298 3.34 10.14 -15.36
C LEU A 298 3.54 9.75 -13.89
N VAL A 299 2.47 9.66 -13.11
CA VAL A 299 2.54 9.45 -11.65
C VAL A 299 1.69 8.26 -11.22
N PRO A 300 1.95 7.70 -10.03
CA PRO A 300 1.06 6.71 -9.43
C PRO A 300 -0.37 7.22 -9.32
N ALA A 301 -1.36 6.33 -9.46
CA ALA A 301 -2.77 6.71 -9.45
C ALA A 301 -3.15 7.40 -8.13
N ASP A 302 -2.52 7.01 -7.03
CA ASP A 302 -2.76 7.56 -5.69
C ASP A 302 -2.39 9.04 -5.55
N ALA A 303 -1.53 9.59 -6.43
CA ALA A 303 -1.26 11.02 -6.47
C ALA A 303 -2.55 11.84 -6.73
N LEU A 304 -3.54 11.27 -7.42
CA LEU A 304 -4.85 11.90 -7.62
C LEU A 304 -5.61 12.11 -6.31
N ARG A 305 -5.36 11.30 -5.28
CA ARG A 305 -5.94 11.48 -3.94
C ARG A 305 -5.35 12.70 -3.24
N GLN A 306 -4.05 12.94 -3.41
CA GLN A 306 -3.40 14.17 -2.92
C GLN A 306 -3.97 15.40 -3.63
N CYS A 307 -4.09 15.35 -4.96
CA CYS A 307 -4.70 16.42 -5.75
C CYS A 307 -6.14 16.71 -5.29
N ALA A 308 -6.98 15.68 -5.15
CA ALA A 308 -8.37 15.84 -4.73
C ALA A 308 -8.49 16.51 -3.35
N ALA A 309 -7.69 16.09 -2.37
CA ALA A 309 -7.67 16.70 -1.05
C ALA A 309 -7.17 18.17 -1.08
N ALA A 310 -6.09 18.45 -1.81
CA ALA A 310 -5.54 19.79 -1.94
C ALA A 310 -6.52 20.75 -2.63
N PHE A 311 -7.12 20.33 -3.74
CA PHE A 311 -8.14 21.10 -4.46
C PHE A 311 -9.37 21.38 -3.61
N PHE A 312 -9.80 20.41 -2.81
CA PHE A 312 -10.90 20.61 -1.87
C PHE A 312 -10.59 21.73 -0.87
N ASN A 313 -9.39 21.69 -0.27
CA ASN A 313 -8.95 22.66 0.74
C ASN A 313 -8.77 24.08 0.22
N CYS A 314 -8.37 24.25 -1.05
CA CYS A 314 -8.27 25.57 -1.67
C CYS A 314 -9.60 26.06 -2.27
N GLY A 315 -10.70 25.31 -2.10
CA GLY A 315 -12.04 25.67 -2.59
C GLY A 315 -12.29 25.35 -4.06
N GLN A 316 -11.36 24.66 -4.74
CA GLN A 316 -11.47 24.23 -6.13
C GLN A 316 -12.28 22.92 -6.24
N ARG A 317 -13.55 22.95 -5.82
CA ARG A 317 -14.42 21.76 -5.73
C ARG A 317 -14.56 21.01 -7.05
N GLN A 318 -14.69 21.72 -8.17
CA GLN A 318 -14.78 21.08 -9.49
C GLN A 318 -13.52 20.29 -9.85
N GLN A 319 -12.33 20.82 -9.57
CA GLN A 319 -11.07 20.13 -9.82
C GLN A 319 -10.87 18.95 -8.86
N ALA A 320 -11.29 19.08 -7.60
CA ALA A 320 -11.29 17.98 -6.64
C ALA A 320 -12.13 16.79 -7.15
N LYS A 321 -13.32 17.09 -7.69
CA LYS A 321 -14.19 16.08 -8.30
C LYS A 321 -13.57 15.47 -9.55
N GLU A 322 -12.97 16.29 -10.42
CA GLU A 322 -12.29 15.81 -11.63
C GLU A 322 -11.13 14.86 -11.28
N ALA A 323 -10.34 15.15 -10.25
CA ALA A 323 -9.29 14.25 -9.78
C ALA A 323 -9.86 12.89 -9.31
N CYS A 324 -10.98 12.89 -8.60
CA CYS A 324 -11.67 11.66 -8.21
C CYS A 324 -12.21 10.89 -9.43
N LEU A 325 -12.78 11.59 -10.41
CA LEU A 325 -13.29 10.97 -11.63
C LEU A 325 -12.18 10.39 -12.51
N GLU A 326 -11.00 11.02 -12.56
CA GLU A 326 -9.81 10.45 -13.21
C GLU A 326 -9.37 9.17 -12.49
N LEU A 327 -9.34 9.17 -11.16
CA LEU A 327 -8.99 7.98 -10.38
C LEU A 327 -9.99 6.82 -10.64
N LEU A 328 -11.29 7.12 -10.71
CA LEU A 328 -12.33 6.13 -11.06
C LEU A 328 -12.22 5.60 -12.50
N ARG A 329 -11.55 6.29 -13.42
CA ARG A 329 -11.29 5.73 -14.77
C ARG A 329 -10.20 4.66 -14.73
N LEU A 330 -9.20 4.84 -13.88
CA LEU A 330 -8.12 3.87 -13.67
C LEU A 330 -8.58 2.70 -12.80
N LEU A 331 -9.29 3.02 -11.72
CA LEU A 331 -9.75 2.12 -10.68
C LEU A 331 -11.26 2.33 -10.43
N PRO A 332 -12.14 1.70 -11.23
CA PRO A 332 -13.59 1.91 -11.14
C PRO A 332 -14.21 1.59 -9.78
N ASP A 333 -13.55 0.73 -9.00
CA ASP A 333 -14.02 0.28 -7.68
C ASP A 333 -13.23 0.94 -6.52
N ASP A 334 -12.56 2.07 -6.76
CA ASP A 334 -11.80 2.81 -5.73
C ASP A 334 -12.73 3.47 -4.71
N GLU A 335 -12.60 3.08 -3.44
CA GLU A 335 -13.51 3.52 -2.39
C GLU A 335 -13.35 5.01 -2.05
N TYR A 336 -12.10 5.50 -2.04
CA TYR A 336 -11.83 6.91 -1.76
C TYR A 336 -12.48 7.79 -2.82
N ALA A 337 -12.24 7.50 -4.10
CA ALA A 337 -12.70 8.31 -5.20
C ALA A 337 -14.22 8.29 -5.33
N PHE A 338 -14.85 7.13 -5.11
CA PHE A 338 -16.30 6.98 -5.06
C PHE A 338 -16.93 7.94 -4.01
N ALA A 339 -16.50 7.83 -2.75
CA ALA A 339 -17.11 8.62 -1.68
C ALA A 339 -16.70 10.09 -1.74
N MET A 340 -15.45 10.40 -2.09
CA MET A 340 -14.96 11.77 -2.18
C MET A 340 -15.66 12.55 -3.31
N ALA A 341 -15.88 11.93 -4.48
CA ALA A 341 -16.59 12.58 -5.59
C ALA A 341 -18.01 13.02 -5.20
N GLU A 342 -18.72 12.19 -4.44
CA GLU A 342 -20.04 12.54 -3.91
C GLU A 342 -19.98 13.56 -2.78
N TYR A 343 -19.03 13.38 -1.86
CA TYR A 343 -18.86 14.27 -0.72
C TYR A 343 -18.59 15.71 -1.16
N VAL A 344 -17.78 15.89 -2.22
CA VAL A 344 -17.47 17.20 -2.81
C VAL A 344 -18.72 17.97 -3.21
N ASP A 345 -19.73 17.29 -3.77
CA ASP A 345 -20.98 17.90 -4.24
C ASP A 345 -21.93 18.27 -3.09
N LYS A 346 -21.90 17.51 -1.99
CA LYS A 346 -22.89 17.61 -0.90
C LYS A 346 -22.39 18.39 0.32
N CYS A 347 -21.10 18.66 0.40
CA CYS A 347 -20.50 19.29 1.57
C CYS A 347 -20.80 20.80 1.62
N GLU A 348 -21.61 21.22 2.60
CA GLU A 348 -21.85 22.63 2.96
C GLU A 348 -20.80 23.18 3.97
N ASN A 349 -19.92 22.32 4.51
CA ASN A 349 -19.02 22.64 5.62
C ASN A 349 -17.58 22.98 5.18
N ASP A 350 -16.91 23.81 6.00
CA ASP A 350 -15.47 24.16 5.91
C ASP A 350 -14.55 23.05 6.46
N SER A 351 -14.90 21.77 6.26
CA SER A 351 -14.07 20.65 6.73
C SER A 351 -12.72 20.67 6.01
N VAL A 352 -11.61 20.68 6.75
CA VAL A 352 -10.28 20.52 6.14
C VAL A 352 -10.05 19.04 5.84
N MET A 353 -9.66 18.72 4.61
CA MET A 353 -9.27 17.40 4.19
C MET A 353 -7.77 17.24 4.34
N PRO A 354 -7.26 16.42 5.27
CA PRO A 354 -5.83 16.18 5.34
C PRO A 354 -5.30 15.71 3.97
N VAL A 355 -4.11 16.16 3.60
CA VAL A 355 -3.42 15.64 2.42
C VAL A 355 -2.54 14.47 2.90
N PRO A 356 -2.65 13.27 2.28
CA PRO A 356 -1.79 12.17 2.68
C PRO A 356 -0.35 12.38 2.20
N GLU A 357 0.59 11.87 2.98
CA GLU A 357 1.96 11.66 2.51
C GLU A 357 1.97 10.63 1.37
N LYS A 358 2.90 10.76 0.42
CA LYS A 358 3.01 9.91 -0.78
C LYS A 358 2.83 8.41 -0.46
N ASP A 359 3.62 7.91 0.49
CA ASP A 359 3.66 6.48 0.84
C ASP A 359 2.36 5.98 1.50
N MET A 360 1.51 6.89 2.00
CA MET A 360 0.24 6.58 2.67
C MET A 360 -0.98 6.89 1.80
N ALA A 361 -0.80 7.50 0.63
CA ALA A 361 -1.90 7.95 -0.23
C ALA A 361 -2.83 6.79 -0.65
N HIS A 362 -2.26 5.62 -0.94
CA HIS A 362 -3.00 4.39 -1.30
C HIS A 362 -4.02 3.94 -0.25
N PHE A 363 -3.73 4.15 1.03
CA PHE A 363 -4.62 3.72 2.13
C PHE A 363 -5.49 4.85 2.65
N TYR A 364 -5.34 6.05 2.10
CA TYR A 364 -5.92 7.26 2.68
C TYR A 364 -7.43 7.36 2.46
N ILE A 365 -8.17 7.50 3.57
CA ILE A 365 -9.57 7.94 3.58
C ILE A 365 -9.74 9.02 4.66
N PRO A 366 -10.18 10.24 4.32
CA PRO A 366 -10.42 11.31 5.29
C PRO A 366 -11.56 10.97 6.25
N ASP A 367 -11.46 11.48 7.48
CA ASP A 367 -12.48 11.33 8.52
C ASP A 367 -13.87 11.77 8.04
N ALA A 368 -13.97 12.95 7.43
CA ALA A 368 -15.25 13.49 6.96
C ALA A 368 -15.89 12.67 5.84
N VAL A 369 -15.07 12.08 4.95
CA VAL A 369 -15.56 11.21 3.87
C VAL A 369 -16.04 9.87 4.43
N ALA A 370 -15.33 9.32 5.42
CA ALA A 370 -15.73 8.10 6.09
C ALA A 370 -17.02 8.28 6.92
N GLU A 371 -17.15 9.40 7.63
CA GLU A 371 -18.36 9.75 8.39
C GLU A 371 -19.57 9.88 7.45
N TYR A 372 -19.42 10.59 6.33
CA TYR A 372 -20.43 10.64 5.28
C TYR A 372 -20.81 9.25 4.78
N ALA A 373 -19.85 8.38 4.47
CA ALA A 373 -20.14 7.02 4.01
C ALA A 373 -20.87 6.16 5.07
N MET A 374 -20.54 6.32 6.36
CA MET A 374 -21.26 5.64 7.45
C MET A 374 -22.72 6.07 7.53
N GLU A 375 -23.00 7.38 7.39
CA GLU A 375 -24.35 7.93 7.38
C GLU A 375 -25.15 7.39 6.19
N ARG A 376 -24.60 7.48 4.98
CA ARG A 376 -25.23 6.97 3.75
C ARG A 376 -25.51 5.47 3.83
N PHE A 377 -24.55 4.68 4.31
CA PHE A 377 -24.76 3.25 4.51
C PHE A 377 -25.90 2.97 5.49
N SER A 378 -25.95 3.70 6.61
CA SER A 378 -26.99 3.52 7.62
C SER A 378 -28.39 3.85 7.07
N GLU A 379 -28.51 4.91 6.27
CA GLU A 379 -29.76 5.28 5.60
C GLU A 379 -30.23 4.20 4.60
N GLU A 380 -29.31 3.67 3.79
CA GLU A 380 -29.60 2.58 2.85
C GLU A 380 -30.06 1.31 3.59
N VAL A 381 -29.39 0.92 4.68
CA VAL A 381 -29.78 -0.24 5.49
C VAL A 381 -31.17 -0.06 6.13
N LEU A 382 -31.46 1.13 6.66
CA LEU A 382 -32.76 1.43 7.29
C LEU A 382 -33.91 1.47 6.28
N SER A 383 -33.64 1.88 5.04
CA SER A 383 -34.66 2.04 4.00
C SER A 383 -34.90 0.78 3.16
N ALA A 384 -33.94 -0.15 3.10
CA ALA A 384 -33.92 -1.20 2.09
C ALA A 384 -34.91 -2.37 2.24
N GLU A 385 -35.70 -2.49 3.32
CA GLU A 385 -36.54 -3.69 3.62
C GLU A 385 -35.79 -5.03 3.35
N GLY A 386 -34.47 -5.03 3.56
CA GLY A 386 -33.57 -6.16 3.30
C GLY A 386 -32.85 -6.18 1.94
N ASN A 387 -33.22 -5.38 0.93
CA ASN A 387 -32.62 -5.32 -0.41
C ASN A 387 -31.53 -4.23 -0.56
N LEU A 388 -30.30 -4.50 -0.09
CA LEU A 388 -29.19 -3.56 -0.24
C LEU A 388 -28.77 -3.38 -1.71
N THR A 389 -28.51 -2.13 -2.07
CA THR A 389 -28.05 -1.69 -3.39
C THR A 389 -26.54 -1.91 -3.55
N THR A 390 -26.04 -1.89 -4.79
CA THR A 390 -24.58 -1.87 -5.06
C THR A 390 -23.91 -0.66 -4.39
N GLU A 391 -24.64 0.46 -4.32
CA GLU A 391 -24.19 1.70 -3.68
C GLU A 391 -23.95 1.51 -2.17
N ALA A 392 -24.84 0.79 -1.48
CA ALA A 392 -24.65 0.45 -0.06
C ALA A 392 -23.33 -0.32 0.18
N PHE A 393 -23.00 -1.30 -0.68
CA PHE A 393 -21.73 -2.01 -0.57
C PHE A 393 -20.51 -1.12 -0.86
N ALA A 394 -20.65 -0.14 -1.74
CA ALA A 394 -19.59 0.85 -2.00
C ALA A 394 -19.33 1.70 -0.74
N TYR A 395 -20.37 2.23 -0.09
CA TYR A 395 -20.21 2.96 1.17
C TYR A 395 -19.60 2.11 2.29
N LEU A 396 -20.05 0.86 2.46
CA LEU A 396 -19.43 -0.03 3.44
C LEU A 396 -17.95 -0.29 3.14
N GLY A 397 -17.60 -0.35 1.86
CA GLY A 397 -16.23 -0.47 1.39
C GLY A 397 -15.34 0.67 1.88
N VAL A 398 -15.83 1.90 1.75
CA VAL A 398 -15.17 3.12 2.26
C VAL A 398 -14.90 2.99 3.75
N VAL A 399 -15.89 2.54 4.52
CA VAL A 399 -15.76 2.39 5.98
C VAL A 399 -14.75 1.29 6.34
N VAL A 400 -14.70 0.19 5.58
CA VAL A 400 -13.70 -0.88 5.74
C VAL A 400 -12.29 -0.38 5.44
N CYS A 401 -12.07 0.30 4.32
CA CYS A 401 -10.78 0.88 3.97
C CYS A 401 -10.35 1.94 4.98
N TYR A 402 -11.29 2.72 5.51
CA TYR A 402 -11.03 3.70 6.56
C TYR A 402 -10.60 3.03 7.87
N CYS A 403 -11.26 1.93 8.27
CA CYS A 403 -10.87 1.14 9.43
C CYS A 403 -9.43 0.64 9.31
N LYS A 404 -9.06 0.11 8.12
CA LYS A 404 -7.70 -0.32 7.79
C LYS A 404 -6.69 0.84 7.84
N CYS A 405 -7.05 2.02 7.34
CA CYS A 405 -6.24 3.24 7.46
C CYS A 405 -5.94 3.61 8.93
N LEU A 406 -6.95 3.54 9.80
CA LEU A 406 -6.79 3.81 11.23
C LEU A 406 -5.85 2.81 11.93
N MET A 407 -5.89 1.54 11.50
CA MET A 407 -4.97 0.51 11.96
C MET A 407 -3.52 0.85 11.56
N LEU A 408 -3.28 1.16 10.28
CA LEU A 408 -1.95 1.51 9.76
C LEU A 408 -1.37 2.78 10.41
N THR A 409 -2.21 3.79 10.61
CA THR A 409 -1.83 5.06 11.27
C THR A 409 -1.79 4.97 12.80
N ARG A 410 -1.95 3.77 13.37
CA ARG A 410 -1.87 3.46 14.82
C ARG A 410 -2.84 4.28 15.69
N ARG A 411 -4.01 4.65 15.16
CA ARG A 411 -5.06 5.38 15.88
C ARG A 411 -5.99 4.42 16.66
N LYS A 412 -5.44 3.69 17.64
CA LYS A 412 -6.10 2.55 18.34
C LYS A 412 -7.54 2.82 18.79
N CYS A 413 -7.81 3.93 19.48
CA CYS A 413 -9.15 4.21 20.00
C CYS A 413 -10.19 4.43 18.89
N LYS A 414 -9.82 5.15 17.81
CA LYS A 414 -10.71 5.40 16.68
C LYS A 414 -10.90 4.11 15.87
N TYR A 415 -9.81 3.37 15.65
CA TYR A 415 -9.83 2.06 15.01
C TYR A 415 -10.84 1.10 15.68
N LEU A 416 -10.76 0.90 17.01
CA LEU A 416 -11.66 -0.03 17.71
C LEU A 416 -13.13 0.37 17.62
N ARG A 417 -13.42 1.67 17.70
CA ARG A 417 -14.78 2.20 17.51
C ARG A 417 -15.29 1.93 16.10
N THR A 418 -14.52 2.28 15.07
CA THR A 418 -14.87 2.05 13.67
C THR A 418 -15.02 0.56 13.37
N LEU A 419 -14.13 -0.29 13.88
CA LEU A 419 -14.22 -1.74 13.73
C LEU A 419 -15.54 -2.27 14.28
N THR A 420 -15.96 -1.78 15.45
CA THR A 420 -17.23 -2.20 16.07
C THR A 420 -18.41 -1.86 15.15
N SER A 421 -18.43 -0.66 14.55
CA SER A 421 -19.44 -0.27 13.57
C SER A 421 -19.40 -1.14 12.31
N VAL A 422 -18.22 -1.42 11.76
CA VAL A 422 -18.05 -2.33 10.61
C VAL A 422 -18.62 -3.71 10.92
N GLN A 423 -18.34 -4.26 12.10
CA GLN A 423 -18.85 -5.56 12.51
C GLN A 423 -20.37 -5.58 12.62
N GLN A 424 -20.96 -4.53 13.19
CA GLN A 424 -22.42 -4.38 13.26
C GLN A 424 -23.05 -4.28 11.86
N PHE A 425 -22.41 -3.51 10.97
CA PHE A 425 -22.85 -3.38 9.58
C PHE A 425 -22.77 -4.71 8.83
N ILE A 426 -21.68 -5.46 8.95
CA ILE A 426 -21.54 -6.78 8.32
C ILE A 426 -22.62 -7.76 8.81
N VAL A 427 -22.95 -7.74 10.10
CA VAL A 427 -24.01 -8.59 10.68
C VAL A 427 -25.38 -8.25 10.08
N ALA A 428 -25.64 -6.98 9.76
CA ALA A 428 -26.89 -6.55 9.13
C ALA A 428 -27.06 -7.00 7.67
N LEU A 429 -25.99 -7.48 7.01
CA LEU A 429 -26.02 -7.88 5.59
C LEU A 429 -26.53 -9.32 5.42
N HIS A 430 -27.65 -9.57 4.75
CA HIS A 430 -28.06 -10.94 4.39
C HIS A 430 -27.34 -11.46 3.13
N VAL A 431 -27.19 -12.79 2.99
CA VAL A 431 -26.56 -13.37 1.79
C VAL A 431 -27.37 -13.06 0.54
N ARG A 432 -26.73 -12.25 -0.28
CA ARG A 432 -27.08 -11.86 -1.65
C ARG A 432 -25.78 -11.91 -2.44
N SER A 433 -25.86 -11.97 -3.77
CA SER A 433 -24.68 -11.97 -4.65
C SER A 433 -23.64 -10.89 -4.26
N GLY A 434 -24.08 -9.69 -3.88
CA GLY A 434 -23.19 -8.59 -3.47
C GLY A 434 -22.35 -8.86 -2.22
N LEU A 435 -22.83 -9.62 -1.23
CA LEU A 435 -22.06 -9.91 -0.02
C LEU A 435 -20.85 -10.80 -0.30
N VAL A 436 -21.00 -11.78 -1.20
CA VAL A 436 -19.91 -12.70 -1.53
C VAL A 436 -18.77 -11.97 -2.23
N ASP A 437 -19.10 -11.12 -3.22
CA ASP A 437 -18.11 -10.35 -3.95
C ASP A 437 -17.43 -9.31 -3.03
N PHE A 438 -18.21 -8.64 -2.19
CA PHE A 438 -17.69 -7.75 -1.14
C PHE A 438 -16.72 -8.48 -0.21
N ALA A 439 -17.13 -9.63 0.35
CA ALA A 439 -16.31 -10.39 1.26
C ALA A 439 -15.01 -10.86 0.60
N LYS A 440 -15.07 -11.38 -0.63
CA LYS A 440 -13.90 -11.79 -1.40
C LYS A 440 -12.89 -10.66 -1.62
N LYS A 441 -13.37 -9.45 -1.93
CA LYS A 441 -12.52 -8.26 -2.09
C LYS A 441 -11.78 -7.94 -0.78
N TYR A 442 -12.50 -7.81 0.33
CA TYR A 442 -11.91 -7.29 1.57
C TYR A 442 -11.25 -8.33 2.48
N MET A 443 -11.51 -9.63 2.27
CA MET A 443 -10.78 -10.72 2.92
C MET A 443 -9.39 -10.93 2.33
N PHE A 444 -9.13 -10.44 1.11
CA PHE A 444 -7.87 -10.64 0.40
C PHE A 444 -7.33 -9.35 -0.24
N SER A 445 -7.40 -8.23 0.48
CA SER A 445 -6.79 -6.94 0.09
C SER A 445 -5.36 -6.80 0.62
N MET A 446 -4.55 -5.86 0.13
CA MET A 446 -3.19 -5.58 0.65
C MET A 446 -3.09 -5.52 2.18
N VAL A 447 -3.98 -4.76 2.83
CA VAL A 447 -4.04 -4.62 4.29
C VAL A 447 -4.95 -5.69 4.90
N ASN A 448 -4.35 -6.60 5.67
CA ASN A 448 -5.08 -7.64 6.37
C ASN A 448 -5.48 -7.16 7.76
N ASP A 449 -6.77 -6.98 7.95
CA ASP A 449 -7.37 -6.67 9.24
C ASP A 449 -8.09 -7.91 9.76
N VAL A 450 -7.53 -8.53 10.81
CA VAL A 450 -8.07 -9.77 11.39
C VAL A 450 -9.52 -9.58 11.84
N GLY A 451 -9.87 -8.42 12.39
CA GLY A 451 -11.22 -8.15 12.88
C GLY A 451 -12.24 -8.12 11.74
N ILE A 452 -11.88 -7.50 10.61
CA ILE A 452 -12.73 -7.44 9.41
C ILE A 452 -12.81 -8.80 8.72
N ILE A 453 -11.66 -9.47 8.50
CA ILE A 453 -11.59 -10.78 7.86
C ILE A 453 -12.40 -11.81 8.65
N HIS A 454 -12.22 -11.84 9.98
CA HIS A 454 -12.96 -12.70 10.88
C HIS A 454 -14.47 -12.51 10.72
N SER A 455 -14.96 -11.25 10.75
CA SER A 455 -16.38 -10.96 10.63
C SER A 455 -16.96 -11.33 9.27
N LEU A 456 -16.21 -11.11 8.18
CA LEU A 456 -16.63 -11.51 6.84
C LEU A 456 -16.67 -13.04 6.69
N CYS A 457 -15.64 -13.74 7.15
CA CYS A 457 -15.62 -15.21 7.17
C CYS A 457 -16.80 -15.75 7.97
N PHE A 458 -17.00 -15.25 9.19
CA PHE A 458 -18.10 -15.68 10.06
C PHE A 458 -19.46 -15.43 9.40
N ARG A 459 -19.63 -14.30 8.71
CA ARG A 459 -20.86 -13.99 7.98
C ARG A 459 -21.11 -14.96 6.83
N LEU A 460 -20.11 -15.23 5.99
CA LEU A 460 -20.23 -16.21 4.90
C LEU A 460 -20.60 -17.61 5.42
N ILE A 461 -19.98 -18.04 6.53
CA ILE A 461 -20.25 -19.34 7.15
C ILE A 461 -21.71 -19.40 7.64
N THR A 462 -22.12 -18.43 8.47
CA THR A 462 -23.44 -18.43 9.11
C THR A 462 -24.59 -18.30 8.10
N GLU A 463 -24.33 -17.68 6.95
CA GLU A 463 -25.27 -17.57 5.85
C GLU A 463 -25.12 -18.70 4.81
N ASN A 464 -24.43 -19.79 5.17
CA ASN A 464 -24.38 -21.03 4.40
C ASN A 464 -23.70 -20.95 3.02
N TYR A 465 -22.79 -19.99 2.80
CA TYR A 465 -21.99 -19.95 1.57
C TYR A 465 -21.23 -21.28 1.36
N ASP A 466 -21.31 -21.84 0.16
CA ASP A 466 -20.75 -23.14 -0.23
C ASP A 466 -19.63 -23.01 -1.29
N GLY A 467 -19.16 -21.80 -1.56
CA GLY A 467 -18.09 -21.57 -2.50
C GLY A 467 -16.70 -21.49 -1.87
N LYS A 468 -15.76 -20.96 -2.64
CA LYS A 468 -14.34 -20.84 -2.25
C LYS A 468 -13.89 -19.39 -2.30
N ALA A 469 -12.98 -19.02 -1.42
CA ALA A 469 -12.33 -17.70 -1.44
C ALA A 469 -10.86 -17.78 -1.01
N PHE A 470 -10.06 -16.83 -1.46
CA PHE A 470 -8.76 -16.59 -0.85
C PHE A 470 -8.95 -15.68 0.37
N VAL A 471 -8.18 -15.93 1.41
CA VAL A 471 -8.21 -15.16 2.66
C VAL A 471 -6.77 -14.80 3.02
N GLY A 472 -6.50 -13.50 3.20
CA GLY A 472 -5.15 -12.99 3.46
C GLY A 472 -4.69 -13.23 4.89
N MET A 473 -3.38 -13.47 5.04
CA MET A 473 -2.65 -13.67 6.30
C MET A 473 -1.30 -12.96 6.22
N GLY A 474 -1.30 -11.63 6.36
CA GLY A 474 -0.11 -10.82 6.07
C GLY A 474 0.32 -10.94 4.60
N ASN A 475 1.54 -11.40 4.35
CA ASN A 475 2.05 -11.62 2.98
C ASN A 475 1.72 -13.03 2.43
N ASN A 476 0.95 -13.83 3.18
CA ASN A 476 0.50 -15.16 2.76
C ASN A 476 -1.02 -15.20 2.65
N TYR A 477 -1.58 -16.35 2.24
CA TYR A 477 -3.02 -16.53 2.13
C TYR A 477 -3.44 -17.99 2.30
N ASN A 478 -4.72 -18.17 2.65
CA ASN A 478 -5.44 -19.44 2.63
C ASN A 478 -6.33 -19.51 1.40
N PHE A 479 -6.50 -20.69 0.82
CA PHE A 479 -7.59 -20.97 -0.12
C PHE A 479 -8.66 -21.78 0.60
N VAL A 480 -9.73 -21.10 1.01
CA VAL A 480 -10.75 -21.63 1.91
C VAL A 480 -11.91 -22.21 1.10
N ASP A 481 -12.31 -23.43 1.45
CA ASP A 481 -13.50 -24.09 0.92
C ASP A 481 -14.62 -24.07 1.98
N PHE A 482 -15.58 -23.17 1.83
CA PHE A 482 -16.65 -22.98 2.82
C PHE A 482 -17.65 -24.14 2.82
N ALA A 483 -17.76 -24.89 1.70
CA ALA A 483 -18.61 -26.08 1.64
C ALA A 483 -18.11 -27.22 2.54
N ALA A 484 -16.83 -27.24 2.88
CA ALA A 484 -16.24 -28.29 3.70
C ALA A 484 -16.54 -28.12 5.21
N ILE A 485 -17.18 -27.02 5.62
CA ILE A 485 -17.50 -26.73 7.03
C ILE A 485 -18.74 -27.56 7.44
N PRO A 486 -18.63 -28.43 8.48
CA PRO A 486 -19.75 -29.26 8.93
C PRO A 486 -20.91 -28.42 9.49
N LYS A 487 -22.14 -28.71 9.07
CA LYS A 487 -23.37 -28.00 9.45
C LYS A 487 -24.23 -28.82 10.43
N ASP A 488 -23.63 -29.27 11.52
CA ASP A 488 -24.34 -30.05 12.55
C ASP A 488 -24.68 -29.22 13.80
N LYS A 489 -25.10 -29.86 14.88
CA LYS A 489 -25.53 -29.19 16.12
C LYS A 489 -24.44 -28.34 16.80
N TYR A 490 -23.16 -28.57 16.51
CA TYR A 490 -22.05 -27.82 17.09
C TYR A 490 -21.62 -26.61 16.25
N PHE A 491 -22.31 -26.38 15.11
CA PHE A 491 -21.97 -25.39 14.10
C PHE A 491 -21.75 -23.96 14.63
N PRO A 492 -22.57 -23.37 15.52
CA PRO A 492 -22.40 -21.95 15.87
C PRO A 492 -21.05 -21.62 16.56
N LYS A 493 -20.61 -22.47 17.51
CA LYS A 493 -19.34 -22.26 18.25
C LYS A 493 -18.13 -22.58 17.37
N PHE A 494 -18.24 -23.63 16.55
CA PHE A 494 -17.19 -23.98 15.59
C PHE A 494 -17.04 -22.91 14.51
N ALA A 495 -18.14 -22.39 13.97
CA ALA A 495 -18.18 -21.33 12.96
C ALA A 495 -17.42 -20.07 13.41
N LEU A 496 -17.64 -19.63 14.66
CA LEU A 496 -16.96 -18.47 15.24
C LEU A 496 -15.44 -18.70 15.40
N SER A 497 -15.05 -19.91 15.74
CA SER A 497 -13.65 -20.23 16.01
C SER A 497 -12.87 -20.47 14.71
N ILE A 498 -13.48 -21.16 13.74
CA ILE A 498 -12.86 -21.45 12.45
C ILE A 498 -12.74 -20.19 11.59
N SER A 499 -13.70 -19.25 11.65
CA SER A 499 -13.57 -17.95 10.99
C SER A 499 -12.37 -17.17 11.49
N LEU A 500 -12.11 -17.18 12.80
CA LEU A 500 -10.94 -16.54 13.39
C LEU A 500 -9.65 -17.29 13.03
N CYS A 501 -9.68 -18.62 12.98
CA CYS A 501 -8.55 -19.42 12.49
C CYS A 501 -8.20 -19.05 11.05
N TYR A 502 -9.18 -18.90 10.15
CA TYR A 502 -8.93 -18.48 8.76
C TYR A 502 -8.30 -17.09 8.65
N ALA A 503 -8.64 -16.18 9.55
CA ALA A 503 -8.13 -14.81 9.56
C ALA A 503 -6.68 -14.69 10.09
N ILE A 504 -6.24 -15.63 10.93
CA ILE A 504 -4.95 -15.55 11.64
C ILE A 504 -3.93 -16.57 11.13
N GLY A 505 -4.38 -17.80 10.87
CA GLY A 505 -3.50 -18.96 10.72
C GLY A 505 -3.79 -19.80 9.49
N ASN A 506 -2.85 -20.69 9.16
CA ASN A 506 -2.93 -21.47 7.94
C ASN A 506 -3.84 -22.69 8.13
N VAL A 507 -5.07 -22.59 7.65
CA VAL A 507 -6.06 -23.68 7.73
C VAL A 507 -6.07 -24.44 6.40
N GLN A 508 -5.33 -25.55 6.36
CA GLN A 508 -5.24 -26.39 5.16
C GLN A 508 -6.34 -27.47 5.08
N ASP A 509 -6.81 -27.94 6.23
CA ASP A 509 -7.80 -29.01 6.33
C ASP A 509 -8.79 -28.68 7.45
N VAL A 510 -9.98 -28.22 7.07
CA VAL A 510 -11.04 -27.87 8.01
C VAL A 510 -11.60 -29.11 8.74
N GLY A 511 -11.54 -30.29 8.12
CA GLY A 511 -11.97 -31.54 8.74
C GLY A 511 -11.08 -31.90 9.93
N ALA A 512 -9.76 -31.76 9.77
CA ALA A 512 -8.82 -31.96 10.87
C ALA A 512 -9.06 -30.99 12.04
N PHE A 513 -9.39 -29.72 11.74
CA PHE A 513 -9.76 -28.74 12.77
C PHE A 513 -11.06 -29.14 13.47
N TYR A 514 -12.05 -29.64 12.73
CA TYR A 514 -13.32 -30.09 13.30
C TYR A 514 -13.16 -31.30 14.22
N ASP A 515 -12.34 -32.27 13.83
CA ASP A 515 -12.03 -33.44 14.67
C ASP A 515 -11.36 -33.05 15.99
N VAL A 516 -10.47 -32.06 15.96
CA VAL A 516 -9.82 -31.53 17.16
C VAL A 516 -10.82 -30.76 18.02
N TYR A 517 -11.69 -29.97 17.41
CA TYR A 517 -12.78 -29.29 18.10
C TYR A 517 -13.64 -30.29 18.89
N LEU A 518 -14.12 -31.36 18.25
CA LEU A 518 -14.93 -32.39 18.90
C LEU A 518 -14.19 -33.05 20.08
N LYS A 519 -12.89 -33.33 19.94
CA LYS A 519 -12.07 -33.87 21.03
C LYS A 519 -11.89 -32.91 22.19
N ILE A 520 -11.77 -31.61 21.95
CA ILE A 520 -11.69 -30.60 23.01
C ILE A 520 -13.00 -30.60 23.80
N MET A 521 -14.13 -30.56 23.08
CA MET A 521 -15.46 -30.56 23.68
C MET A 521 -15.71 -31.83 24.52
N GLU A 522 -15.30 -33.00 24.02
CA GLU A 522 -15.41 -34.28 24.75
C GLU A 522 -14.49 -34.35 25.99
N VAL A 523 -13.26 -33.84 25.90
CA VAL A 523 -12.28 -33.95 26.99
C VAL A 523 -12.59 -32.99 28.14
N LEU A 524 -13.12 -31.82 27.83
CA LEU A 524 -13.39 -30.76 28.81
C LEU A 524 -14.83 -30.76 29.34
N ASP A 525 -15.69 -31.67 28.84
CA ASP A 525 -17.11 -31.75 29.19
C ASP A 525 -17.81 -30.39 29.10
N CYS A 526 -17.43 -29.61 28.08
CA CYS A 526 -18.03 -28.30 27.84
C CYS A 526 -19.45 -28.52 27.32
N GLY A 527 -20.45 -28.42 28.20
CA GLY A 527 -21.87 -28.51 27.83
C GLY A 527 -22.31 -27.44 26.83
N GLU A 528 -23.56 -27.53 26.36
CA GLU A 528 -24.15 -26.59 25.40
C GLU A 528 -24.20 -25.15 25.97
N ASP A 529 -24.31 -24.99 27.29
CA ASP A 529 -24.68 -23.74 27.98
C ASP A 529 -23.60 -23.04 28.85
N GLU A 530 -22.38 -23.57 28.98
CA GLU A 530 -21.38 -22.91 29.83
C GLU A 530 -20.60 -21.82 29.09
N GLY A 531 -20.67 -20.59 29.63
CA GLY A 531 -20.01 -19.36 29.16
C GLY A 531 -18.47 -19.35 29.27
N THR A 532 -17.81 -20.47 28.99
CA THR A 532 -16.37 -20.71 29.27
C THR A 532 -15.47 -20.91 28.04
N SER A 533 -15.96 -20.79 26.80
CA SER A 533 -15.07 -20.66 25.63
C SER A 533 -15.48 -19.50 24.73
N SER A 534 -14.81 -18.35 24.90
CA SER A 534 -14.81 -17.33 23.85
C SER A 534 -14.27 -17.99 22.56
N GLY A 535 -14.81 -17.63 21.39
CA GLY A 535 -14.30 -18.15 20.10
C GLY A 535 -12.79 -17.94 19.92
N HIS A 536 -12.20 -16.96 20.63
CA HIS A 536 -10.77 -16.70 20.70
C HIS A 536 -10.00 -17.82 21.39
N ARG A 537 -10.44 -18.25 22.58
CA ARG A 537 -9.83 -19.39 23.32
C ARG A 537 -9.80 -20.66 22.49
N LEU A 538 -10.91 -20.92 21.79
CA LEU A 538 -11.05 -22.10 20.97
C LEU A 538 -10.22 -22.00 19.69
N ALA A 539 -10.21 -20.85 19.01
CA ALA A 539 -9.35 -20.62 17.86
C ALA A 539 -7.86 -20.81 18.20
N TYR A 540 -7.39 -20.26 19.33
CA TYR A 540 -6.01 -20.47 19.78
C TYR A 540 -5.72 -21.97 19.99
N ALA A 541 -6.60 -22.69 20.70
CA ALA A 541 -6.42 -24.12 20.92
C ALA A 541 -6.39 -24.93 19.62
N LEU A 542 -7.28 -24.62 18.67
CA LEU A 542 -7.34 -25.25 17.36
C LEU A 542 -6.06 -25.01 16.57
N LEU A 543 -5.61 -23.76 16.46
CA LEU A 543 -4.37 -23.40 15.76
C LEU A 543 -3.15 -24.08 16.40
N ARG A 544 -3.02 -24.07 17.73
CA ARG A 544 -1.88 -24.72 18.42
C ARG A 544 -1.85 -26.23 18.26
N LEU A 545 -2.99 -26.88 18.09
CA LEU A 545 -3.09 -28.33 17.97
C LEU A 545 -3.00 -28.80 16.50
N CYS A 546 -3.46 -27.99 15.55
CA CYS A 546 -3.56 -28.37 14.14
C CYS A 546 -2.42 -27.81 13.27
N ASP A 547 -1.89 -26.63 13.56
CA ASP A 547 -0.77 -26.03 12.82
C ASP A 547 0.51 -26.01 13.65
N LYS A 548 1.46 -26.89 13.30
CA LYS A 548 2.76 -26.96 13.97
C LYS A 548 3.59 -25.68 13.83
N ARG A 549 3.36 -24.90 12.76
CA ARG A 549 4.09 -23.65 12.50
C ARG A 549 3.51 -22.46 13.24
N PHE A 550 2.31 -22.59 13.81
CA PHE A 550 1.68 -21.50 14.55
C PHE A 550 2.47 -21.13 15.81
N HIS A 551 3.11 -22.10 16.46
CA HIS A 551 3.90 -21.83 17.65
C HIS A 551 5.16 -21.00 17.36
N GLY A 552 5.35 -19.91 18.11
CA GLY A 552 6.47 -18.99 17.96
C GLY A 552 6.39 -18.18 16.66
N SER A 553 5.23 -18.16 16.00
CA SER A 553 4.98 -17.34 14.83
C SER A 553 4.46 -15.97 15.23
N VAL A 554 4.63 -14.97 14.36
CA VAL A 554 4.05 -13.64 14.51
C VAL A 554 2.51 -13.70 14.65
N ALA A 555 1.87 -14.73 14.08
CA ALA A 555 0.43 -14.93 14.22
C ALA A 555 0.01 -15.35 15.66
N GLU A 556 0.91 -15.96 16.45
CA GLU A 556 0.63 -16.29 17.85
C GLU A 556 0.52 -15.02 18.72
N GLU A 557 1.27 -13.96 18.37
CA GLU A 557 1.28 -12.66 19.07
C GLU A 557 -0.11 -12.02 19.16
N TYR A 558 -1.03 -12.34 18.24
CA TYR A 558 -2.43 -11.90 18.29
C TYR A 558 -3.13 -12.31 19.60
N PHE A 559 -2.71 -13.41 20.22
CA PHE A 559 -3.29 -13.96 21.45
C PHE A 559 -2.41 -13.72 22.69
N GLU A 560 -1.27 -13.03 22.57
CA GLU A 560 -0.25 -13.06 23.62
C GLU A 560 -0.55 -12.22 24.87
N ASP A 561 -1.44 -11.23 24.78
CA ASP A 561 -1.76 -10.30 25.89
C ASP A 561 -2.85 -10.82 26.86
N SER A 562 -3.30 -12.07 26.69
CA SER A 562 -4.45 -12.61 27.40
C SER A 562 -4.17 -14.06 27.83
N ASP A 563 -3.76 -14.25 29.09
CA ASP A 563 -3.69 -15.57 29.74
C ASP A 563 -5.02 -16.33 29.63
N ASP A 564 -6.10 -15.57 29.50
CA ASP A 564 -7.45 -16.05 29.28
C ASP A 564 -7.62 -16.75 27.93
N ASP A 565 -7.07 -16.21 26.84
CA ASP A 565 -7.16 -16.83 25.50
C ASP A 565 -6.39 -18.15 25.41
N LYS A 566 -5.30 -18.27 26.17
CA LYS A 566 -4.47 -19.50 26.17
C LYS A 566 -5.02 -20.58 27.11
N SER A 567 -5.94 -20.23 28.01
CA SER A 567 -6.42 -21.08 29.09
C SER A 567 -6.98 -22.43 28.63
N LEU A 568 -7.78 -22.44 27.55
CA LEU A 568 -8.45 -23.65 27.05
C LEU A 568 -7.46 -24.69 26.54
N TYR A 569 -6.42 -24.25 25.82
CA TYR A 569 -5.35 -25.13 25.34
C TYR A 569 -4.61 -25.80 26.51
N TYR A 570 -4.26 -25.02 27.54
CA TYR A 570 -3.57 -25.55 28.71
C TYR A 570 -4.46 -26.48 29.54
N ALA A 571 -5.74 -26.16 29.70
CA ALA A 571 -6.73 -27.02 30.35
C ALA A 571 -6.85 -28.36 29.63
N TYR A 572 -6.96 -28.34 28.30
CA TYR A 572 -7.00 -29.55 27.46
C TYR A 572 -5.72 -30.41 27.61
N LYS A 573 -4.54 -29.80 27.54
CA LYS A 573 -3.26 -30.50 27.75
C LYS A 573 -3.17 -31.13 29.13
N HIS A 574 -3.63 -30.43 30.17
CA HIS A 574 -3.62 -30.93 31.54
C HIS A 574 -4.62 -32.08 31.74
N ALA A 575 -5.82 -32.00 31.17
CA ALA A 575 -6.81 -33.08 31.18
C ALA A 575 -6.28 -34.35 30.48
N LEU A 576 -5.61 -34.20 29.33
CA LEU A 576 -4.94 -35.32 28.65
C LEU A 576 -3.82 -35.94 29.48
N LYS A 577 -3.03 -35.13 30.21
CA LYS A 577 -1.99 -35.65 31.12
C LYS A 577 -2.62 -36.47 32.26
N ARG A 578 -3.72 -35.97 32.86
CA ARG A 578 -4.45 -36.69 33.92
C ARG A 578 -5.03 -38.03 33.46
N ARG A 579 -5.56 -38.09 32.23
CA ARG A 579 -6.05 -39.35 31.62
C ARG A 579 -4.93 -40.35 31.28
N LYS A 580 -3.68 -39.88 31.11
CA LYS A 580 -2.50 -40.72 30.81
C LYS A 580 -1.73 -41.19 32.05
N THR A 581 -1.89 -40.56 33.20
CA THR A 581 -1.44 -41.11 34.49
C THR A 581 -2.42 -42.21 34.93
N PRO A 582 -1.99 -43.48 35.05
CA PRO A 582 -2.84 -44.51 35.62
C PRO A 582 -3.23 -44.11 37.05
N SER A 583 -4.46 -44.44 37.42
CA SER A 583 -4.93 -44.44 38.80
C SER A 583 -4.20 -45.51 39.64
N ASP A 584 -2.88 -45.44 39.75
CA ASP A 584 -2.09 -46.25 40.68
C ASP A 584 -1.65 -45.36 41.82
N LYS A 585 -2.60 -45.15 42.74
CA LYS A 585 -2.39 -44.97 44.19
C LYS A 585 -3.76 -44.82 44.87
N GLN A 586 -4.59 -45.86 44.73
CA GLN A 586 -5.43 -46.24 45.86
C GLN A 586 -4.51 -46.91 46.88
N LYS A 587 -4.48 -46.37 48.11
CA LYS A 587 -4.06 -47.08 49.31
C LYS A 587 -5.24 -47.10 50.25
#